data_AF-A0A1Q3J0E2-F1
#
_entry.id   AF-A0A1Q3J0E2-F1
#
_cell.length_a   1.000
_cell.length_b   1.000
_cell.length_c   1.000
_cell.angle_alpha   90.00
_cell.angle_beta   90.00
_cell.angle_gamma   90.00
#
_symmetry.space_group_name_H-M   'P 1'
#
loop_
_entity.id
_entity.type
_entity.pdbx_description
1 polymer ?
#
loop_
_entity_poly.entity_id
_entity_poly.type
_entity_poly.pdbx_seq_one_letter_code
_entity_poly.pdbx_strand_id
1 'polypeptide(L)' 'MPAYEIRYRDQNGALTYTFSATCDDDGRARVLAHAMKTPGARLVEVWRDNAMIHARPSVTAARTTSNHMLKAG' A
#
# COMPACT_ATOMS: atom_id res chain seq x y z
N MET A 1 -8.02 -18.67 -12.21
CA MET A 1 -7.92 -17.36 -11.53
C MET A 1 -7.00 -17.54 -10.31
N PRO A 2 -5.83 -16.88 -10.27
CA PRO A 2 -4.96 -16.91 -9.10
C PRO A 2 -5.61 -16.28 -7.87
N ALA A 3 -5.30 -16.84 -6.70
CA ALA A 3 -5.70 -16.29 -5.41
C ALA A 3 -4.64 -15.28 -4.95
N TYR A 4 -5.08 -14.05 -4.72
CA TYR A 4 -4.26 -12.99 -4.15
C TYR A 4 -4.67 -12.75 -2.71
N GLU A 5 -3.69 -12.42 -1.89
CA GLU A 5 -3.89 -11.96 -0.53
C GLU A 5 -3.41 -10.52 -0.41
N ILE A 6 -4.33 -9.63 -0.07
CA ILE A 6 -4.05 -8.21 0.12
C ILE A 6 -3.93 -7.97 1.61
N ARG A 7 -2.81 -7.38 2.03
CA ARG A 7 -2.51 -7.07 3.43
C ARG A 7 -2.25 -5.57 3.58
N TYR A 8 -2.96 -4.95 4.52
CA TYR A 8 -2.75 -3.57 4.92
C TYR A 8 -2.11 -3.53 6.30
N ARG A 9 -1.08 -2.70 6.43
CA ARG A 9 -0.45 -2.43 7.73
C ARG A 9 -0.55 -0.96 8.11
N ASP A 10 -0.55 -0.72 9.41
CA ASP A 10 -0.46 0.63 9.97
C ASP A 10 0.97 1.19 9.91
N GLN A 11 1.16 2.33 10.56
CA GLN A 11 2.44 3.04 10.68
C GLN A 11 3.50 2.31 11.51
N ASN A 12 3.09 1.37 12.37
CA ASN A 12 3.98 0.55 13.18
C ASN A 12 4.32 -0.77 12.47
N GLY A 13 3.76 -1.01 11.28
CA GLY A 13 3.91 -2.26 10.55
C GLY A 13 3.01 -3.39 11.07
N ALA A 14 2.05 -3.08 11.95
CA ALA A 14 1.07 -4.06 12.42
C ALA A 14 0.00 -4.30 11.35
N LEU A 15 -0.38 -5.56 11.13
CA LEU A 15 -1.42 -5.94 10.19
C LEU A 15 -2.78 -5.43 10.68
N THR A 16 -3.36 -4.46 9.97
CA THR A 16 -4.67 -3.89 10.34
C THR A 16 -5.81 -4.57 9.63
N TYR A 17 -5.59 -5.01 8.39
CA TYR A 17 -6.61 -5.65 7.59
C TYR A 17 -5.99 -6.58 6.56
N THR A 18 -6.63 -7.71 6.32
CA THR A 18 -6.27 -8.61 5.22
C THR A 18 -7.51 -9.24 4.62
N PHE A 19 -7.46 -9.49 3.32
CA PHE A 19 -8.49 -10.24 2.63
C PHE A 19 -7.93 -10.95 1.41
N SER A 20 -8.59 -12.04 1.02
CA SER A 20 -8.26 -12.79 -0.18
C SER A 20 -9.16 -12.36 -1.34
N ALA A 21 -8.60 -12.27 -2.54
CA ALA A 21 -9.31 -11.92 -3.75
C ALA A 21 -8.84 -12.78 -4.92
N THR A 22 -9.78 -13.25 -5.74
CA THR A 22 -9.46 -13.85 -7.03
C THR A 22 -9.38 -12.75 -8.07
N CYS A 23 -8.22 -12.57 -8.71
CA CYS A 23 -8.04 -11.62 -9.80
C CYS A 23 -7.51 -12.34 -11.04
N ASP A 24 -7.73 -11.74 -12.21
CA ASP A 24 -7.29 -12.32 -13.48
C ASP A 24 -5.76 -12.21 -13.66
N ASP A 25 -5.19 -11.11 -13.18
CA ASP A 25 -3.78 -10.77 -13.30
C ASP A 25 -3.29 -9.90 -12.13
N ASP A 26 -1.96 -9.77 -12.04
CA ASP A 26 -1.27 -9.03 -10.98
C ASP A 26 -1.61 -7.52 -11.02
N GLY A 27 -1.89 -6.96 -12.20
CA GLY A 27 -2.30 -5.57 -12.37
C GLY A 27 -3.66 -5.31 -11.75
N ARG A 28 -4.64 -6.17 -12.01
CA ARG A 28 -5.97 -6.13 -11.37
C ARG A 28 -5.88 -6.23 -9.85
N ALA A 29 -5.04 -7.12 -9.33
CA ALA A 29 -4.82 -7.25 -7.88
C ALA A 29 -4.27 -5.96 -7.25
N ARG A 30 -3.34 -5.27 -7.93
CA ARG A 30 -2.80 -3.97 -7.48
C ARG A 30 -3.86 -2.86 -7.50
N VAL A 31 -4.66 -2.80 -8.57
CA VAL A 31 -5.76 -1.82 -8.68
C VAL A 31 -6.79 -2.05 -7.57
N LEU A 32 -7.17 -3.29 -7.31
CA LEU A 32 -8.08 -3.65 -6.21
C LEU A 32 -7.50 -3.25 -4.85
N ALA A 33 -6.24 -3.59 -4.58
CA ALA A 33 -5.56 -3.24 -3.34
C ALA A 33 -5.51 -1.71 -3.12
N HIS A 34 -5.37 -0.94 -4.21
CA HIS A 34 -5.40 0.52 -4.15
C HIS A 34 -6.81 1.06 -3.91
N ALA A 35 -7.81 0.56 -4.63
CA ALA A 35 -9.20 0.99 -4.52
C ALA A 35 -9.79 0.70 -3.13
N MET A 36 -9.40 -0.43 -2.52
CA MET A 36 -9.85 -0.86 -1.20
C MET A 36 -9.01 -0.29 -0.06
N LYS A 37 -7.99 0.53 -0.36
CA LYS A 37 -7.09 1.08 0.66
C LYS A 37 -7.88 1.99 1.62
N THR A 38 -7.88 1.61 2.90
CA THR A 38 -8.54 2.40 3.94
C THR A 38 -7.71 3.64 4.32
N PRO A 39 -8.34 4.74 4.79
CA PRO A 39 -7.66 5.99 5.16
C PRO A 39 -6.58 5.90 6.26
N GLY A 40 -6.38 4.75 6.91
CA GLY A 40 -5.33 4.52 7.92
C GLY A 40 -4.21 3.58 7.47
N ALA A 41 -4.37 2.87 6.34
CA ALA A 41 -3.38 1.92 5.87
C ALA A 41 -2.15 2.65 5.30
N ARG A 42 -0.98 2.40 5.89
CA ARG A 42 0.28 2.97 5.44
C ARG A 42 1.04 2.01 4.54
N LEU A 43 1.02 0.72 4.81
CA LEU A 43 1.67 -0.26 3.93
C LEU A 43 0.61 -1.09 3.25
N VAL A 44 0.79 -1.33 1.96
CA VAL A 44 -0.03 -2.25 1.18
C VAL A 44 0.89 -3.31 0.61
N GLU A 45 0.59 -4.57 0.90
CA GLU A 45 1.28 -5.73 0.34
C GLU A 45 0.26 -6.55 -0.46
N VAL A 46 0.66 -6.98 -1.66
CA VAL A 46 -0.09 -7.90 -2.49
C VAL A 46 0.74 -9.17 -2.62
N TRP A 47 0.18 -10.26 -2.14
CA TRP A 47 0.75 -11.58 -2.16
C TRP A 47 -0.03 -12.44 -3.15
N ARG A 48 0.69 -13.33 -3.83
CA ARG A 48 0.13 -14.39 -4.66
C ARG A 48 0.66 -15.70 -4.15
N ASP A 49 -0.23 -16.58 -3.70
CA ASP A 49 0.13 -17.81 -3.00
C ASP A 49 1.08 -17.51 -1.82
N ASN A 50 2.39 -17.78 -1.95
CA ASN A 50 3.40 -17.48 -0.92
C ASN A 50 4.48 -16.46 -1.39
N ALA A 51 4.24 -15.77 -2.52
CA ALA A 51 5.16 -14.80 -3.08
C ALA A 51 4.59 -13.38 -3.00
N MET A 52 5.34 -12.45 -2.42
CA MET A 52 4.99 -11.04 -2.41
C MET A 52 5.29 -10.41 -3.78
N ILE A 53 4.25 -10.06 -4.54
CA ILE A 53 4.38 -9.53 -5.91
C ILE A 53 4.37 -8.00 -5.97
N HIS A 54 3.92 -7.36 -4.89
CA HIS A 54 3.91 -5.91 -4.75
C HIS A 54 3.96 -5.52 -3.27
N ALA A 55 4.84 -4.58 -2.95
CA ALA A 55 4.82 -3.89 -1.67
C ALA A 55 5.01 -2.39 -1.93
N ARG A 56 4.15 -1.56 -1.35
CA ARG A 56 4.31 -0.11 -1.40
C ARG A 56 4.43 0.43 0.03
N PRO A 57 5.59 0.98 0.42
CA PRO A 57 5.66 1.81 1.60
C PRO A 57 4.84 3.08 1.39
N SER A 58 3.94 3.46 2.30
CA SER A 58 3.39 4.82 2.27
C SER A 58 4.55 5.78 2.42
N VAL A 59 4.71 6.63 1.42
CA VAL A 59 5.71 7.72 1.35
C VAL A 59 5.41 8.83 2.39
N THR A 60 4.77 8.49 3.50
CA THR A 60 4.37 9.43 4.56
C THR A 60 5.23 9.23 5.83
N ALA A 61 6.42 8.67 5.68
CA ALA A 61 7.43 8.60 6.74
C ALA A 61 8.73 9.29 6.30
N ALA A 62 8.63 10.54 5.81
CA ALA A 62 9.66 11.58 5.95
C ALA A 62 9.24 12.86 5.20
N ARG A 63 8.78 13.88 5.93
CA ARG A 63 9.31 15.26 5.86
C ARG A 63 8.60 16.15 6.89
N THR A 64 9.09 16.07 8.12
CA THR A 64 9.21 17.25 8.97
C THR A 64 10.30 18.14 8.36
N THR A 65 9.99 19.44 8.23
CA THR A 65 10.86 20.60 7.95
C THR A 65 11.67 20.64 6.65
N SER A 66 11.21 21.47 5.69
CA SER A 66 12.09 22.42 4.98
C SER A 66 11.27 23.61 4.52
N ASN A 67 11.39 24.66 5.33
CA ASN A 67 11.12 26.08 5.14
C ASN A 67 10.39 26.57 3.88
N HIS A 68 9.27 27.21 4.17
CA HIS A 68 8.91 28.52 3.66
C HIS A 68 10.15 29.45 3.58
N MET A 69 10.63 29.79 2.39
CA MET A 69 11.40 31.02 2.16
C MET A 69 11.11 31.56 0.76
N LEU A 70 10.62 32.80 0.78
CA LEU A 70 10.26 33.63 -0.35
C LEU A 70 11.42 33.80 -1.33
N LYS A 71 11.13 33.86 -2.62
CA LYS A 71 12.06 34.42 -3.61
C LYS A 71 11.50 35.75 -4.10
N ALA A 72 12.04 36.84 -3.54
CA ALA A 72 12.04 38.15 -4.17
C ALA A 72 13.08 38.15 -5.30
N GLY A 73 12.78 38.84 -6.40
CA GLY A 73 13.65 39.01 -7.56
C GLY A 73 12.84 39.38 -8.78
#